data_AF-A0A8J8E5D7-F1
#
_entry.id   AF-A0A8J8E5D7-F1
#
_cell.length_a   1.000
_cell.length_b   1.000
_cell.length_c   1.000
_cell.angle_alpha   90.00
_cell.angle_beta   90.00
_cell.angle_gamma   90.00
#
_symmetry.space_group_name_H-M   'P 1'
#
loop_
_entity.id
_entity.type
_entity.pdbx_description
1 polymer ?
#
loop_
_entity_poly.entity_id
_entity_poly.type
_entity_poly.pdbx_seq_one_letter_code
_entity_poly.pdbx_strand_id
1 'polypeptide(L)'
;MGRRAGFLIFALVLMFITPLVHPVGAQVPGESPPYDLIIVRNDNLIDYIVALPYSRLLGIPILPVNPDELDTTTLAQLQSYEQFGWYKVLVIGDYKAISQKVQEQLIGLGFQVTRIGGATRVDTSVKLAEEFYPNGAKTVILASASDYGSALAAARWAMTYENPLLLTNPNNLSQSVISALKRLHPNLVVLIGAGMSKDIQTQLQELGYQTYWVKESITITVSSPTPPAKTDWTLVIGAVILTLAVAIPASLYYAKKKWSANKVPIEVLTEKERIVVKAILDKGGTVKQEELPELTGYSRPTISRIIQELEKKQLVEREKVGKTFIVRLTKEIIMRE
;
A
#
# COMPACT_ATOMS: atom_id res chain seq x y z
N MET A 1 33.72 13.91 1.70
CA MET A 1 33.17 13.39 0.42
C MET A 1 32.27 12.15 0.57
N GLY A 2 31.83 11.76 1.77
CA GLY A 2 31.06 10.51 2.00
C GLY A 2 29.56 10.69 2.31
N ARG A 3 29.01 11.91 2.19
CA ARG A 3 27.62 12.21 2.60
C ARG A 3 26.63 12.44 1.45
N ARG A 4 27.11 12.49 0.19
CA ARG A 4 26.27 12.71 -1.00
C ARG A 4 25.91 11.43 -1.77
N ALA A 5 26.64 10.33 -1.56
CA ALA A 5 26.37 9.05 -2.24
C ALA A 5 25.17 8.29 -1.65
N GLY A 6 24.89 8.43 -0.34
CA GLY A 6 23.76 7.75 0.31
C GLY A 6 22.39 8.35 -0.03
N PHE A 7 22.33 9.62 -0.43
CA PHE A 7 21.07 10.29 -0.78
C PHE A 7 20.60 9.93 -2.20
N LEU A 8 21.53 9.67 -3.13
CA LEU A 8 21.22 9.29 -4.50
C LEU A 8 20.67 7.85 -4.61
N ILE A 9 21.08 6.95 -3.72
CA ILE A 9 20.60 5.56 -3.70
C ILE A 9 19.19 5.49 -3.09
N PHE A 10 18.86 6.36 -2.13
CA PHE A 10 17.53 6.42 -1.52
C PHE A 10 16.46 7.02 -2.47
N ALA A 11 16.86 7.99 -3.32
CA ALA A 11 15.96 8.60 -4.31
C ALA A 11 15.61 7.64 -5.48
N LEU A 12 16.51 6.70 -5.82
CA LEU A 12 16.32 5.78 -6.94
C LEU A 12 15.40 4.59 -6.59
N VAL A 13 15.31 4.23 -5.30
CA VAL A 13 14.39 3.19 -4.80
C VAL A 13 12.95 3.72 -4.66
N LEU A 14 12.76 5.02 -4.44
CA LEU A 14 11.42 5.63 -4.34
C LEU A 14 10.70 5.74 -5.70
N MET A 15 11.45 5.67 -6.82
CA MET A 15 10.89 5.76 -8.17
C MET A 15 10.28 4.43 -8.67
N PHE A 16 10.45 3.34 -7.92
CA PHE A 16 9.89 2.02 -8.23
C PHE A 16 8.67 1.63 -7.38
N ILE A 17 8.15 2.55 -6.56
CA ILE A 17 6.95 2.34 -5.71
C ILE A 17 5.83 3.33 -6.07
N THR A 18 5.75 3.79 -7.32
CA THR A 18 4.49 4.33 -7.82
C THR A 18 3.67 3.15 -8.34
N PRO A 19 2.57 2.74 -7.67
CA PRO A 19 1.60 1.94 -8.38
C PRO A 19 1.17 2.79 -9.57
N LEU A 20 1.19 2.18 -10.76
CA LEU A 20 0.56 2.74 -11.94
C LEU A 20 -0.94 2.82 -11.63
N VAL A 21 -1.36 3.92 -11.00
CA VAL A 21 -2.76 4.27 -10.86
C VAL A 21 -3.20 4.60 -12.28
N HIS A 22 -3.69 3.59 -12.98
CA HIS A 22 -4.43 3.83 -14.21
C HIS A 22 -5.57 4.78 -13.84
N PRO A 23 -5.77 5.89 -14.57
CA PRO A 23 -6.96 6.70 -14.37
C PRO A 23 -8.16 5.79 -14.60
N VAL A 24 -8.83 5.46 -13.49
CA VAL A 24 -10.09 4.75 -13.44
C VAL A 24 -11.09 5.60 -14.22
N GLY A 25 -11.46 5.16 -15.43
CA GLY A 25 -12.52 5.73 -16.28
C GLY A 25 -12.53 7.26 -16.35
N ALA A 26 -11.84 7.83 -17.34
CA ALA A 26 -11.90 9.26 -17.58
C ALA A 26 -13.36 9.71 -17.76
N GLN A 27 -13.90 10.39 -16.74
CA GLN A 27 -15.06 11.24 -16.91
C GLN A 27 -14.73 12.26 -18.01
N VAL A 28 -15.68 12.45 -18.94
CA VAL A 28 -15.60 13.54 -19.93
C VAL A 28 -15.50 14.85 -19.13
N PRO A 29 -14.45 15.67 -19.32
CA PRO A 29 -14.31 16.90 -18.56
C PRO A 29 -15.45 17.87 -18.91
N GLY A 30 -16.36 18.13 -17.96
CA GLY A 30 -17.27 19.28 -18.04
C GLY A 30 -18.74 19.08 -17.65
N GLU A 31 -19.24 17.87 -17.47
CA GLU A 31 -20.62 17.63 -17.02
C GLU A 31 -20.64 17.02 -15.62
N SER A 32 -21.26 17.73 -14.66
CA SER A 32 -21.56 17.16 -13.34
C SER A 32 -22.50 15.96 -13.51
N PRO A 33 -22.29 14.86 -12.79
CA PRO A 33 -23.16 13.70 -12.89
C PRO A 33 -24.62 14.08 -12.54
N PRO A 34 -25.62 13.40 -13.13
CA PRO A 34 -27.03 13.72 -12.90
C PRO A 34 -27.46 13.49 -11.43
N TYR A 35 -26.72 12.64 -10.71
CA TYR A 35 -26.91 12.31 -9.30
C TYR A 35 -25.57 12.38 -8.58
N ASP A 36 -25.59 12.61 -7.27
CA ASP A 36 -24.40 12.63 -6.41
C ASP A 36 -24.24 11.30 -5.64
N LEU A 37 -25.35 10.62 -5.36
CA LEU A 37 -25.39 9.42 -4.53
C LEU A 37 -26.47 8.45 -4.98
N ILE A 38 -26.18 7.15 -4.95
CA ILE A 38 -27.17 6.08 -5.09
C ILE A 38 -27.52 5.54 -3.72
N ILE A 39 -28.81 5.39 -3.42
CA ILE A 39 -29.31 4.72 -2.21
C ILE A 39 -29.97 3.40 -2.59
N VAL A 40 -29.59 2.34 -1.88
CA VAL A 40 -30.16 0.98 -1.99
C VAL A 40 -30.49 0.43 -0.62
N ARG A 41 -31.34 -0.60 -0.55
CA ARG A 41 -31.58 -1.32 0.70
C ARG A 41 -30.37 -2.16 1.13
N ASN A 42 -30.16 -2.32 2.43
CA ASN A 42 -29.02 -3.05 3.00
C ASN A 42 -29.29 -4.52 3.34
N ASP A 43 -30.54 -4.96 3.30
CA ASP A 43 -30.99 -6.29 3.73
C ASP A 43 -31.20 -7.28 2.56
N ASN A 44 -31.21 -6.81 1.32
CA ASN A 44 -31.26 -7.66 0.14
C ASN A 44 -30.15 -7.31 -0.87
N LEU A 45 -29.13 -8.15 -0.92
CA LEU A 45 -27.93 -7.95 -1.72
C LEU A 45 -28.19 -7.77 -3.22
N ILE A 46 -29.29 -8.31 -3.77
CA ILE A 46 -29.53 -8.21 -5.21
C ILE A 46 -29.74 -6.76 -5.67
N ASP A 47 -30.36 -5.91 -4.85
CA ASP A 47 -30.62 -4.51 -5.22
C ASP A 47 -29.32 -3.70 -5.22
N TYR A 48 -28.39 -4.03 -4.32
CA TYR A 48 -27.03 -3.52 -4.36
C TYR A 48 -26.29 -3.98 -5.61
N ILE A 49 -26.36 -5.28 -5.95
CA ILE A 49 -25.70 -5.85 -7.14
C ILE A 49 -26.19 -5.16 -8.42
N VAL A 50 -27.50 -4.95 -8.56
CA VAL A 50 -28.10 -4.31 -9.73
C VAL A 50 -27.66 -2.85 -9.85
N ALA A 51 -27.39 -2.16 -8.74
CA ALA A 51 -26.91 -0.77 -8.75
C ALA A 51 -25.43 -0.62 -9.17
N LEU A 52 -24.60 -1.67 -9.02
CA LEU A 52 -23.15 -1.61 -9.25
C LEU A 52 -22.73 -1.09 -10.65
N PRO A 53 -23.30 -1.58 -11.77
CA PRO A 53 -22.94 -1.08 -13.10
C PRO A 53 -23.25 0.41 -13.26
N TYR A 54 -24.34 0.88 -12.65
CA TYR A 54 -24.79 2.26 -12.78
C TYR A 54 -24.02 3.22 -11.86
N SER A 55 -23.63 2.77 -10.66
CA SER A 55 -22.64 3.47 -9.84
C SER A 55 -21.33 3.66 -10.59
N ARG A 56 -20.87 2.62 -11.29
CA ARG A 56 -19.66 2.69 -12.12
C ARG A 56 -19.82 3.63 -13.30
N LEU A 57 -20.94 3.55 -14.01
CA LEU A 57 -21.26 4.37 -15.17
C LEU A 57 -21.33 5.87 -14.81
N LEU A 58 -21.97 6.19 -13.69
CA LEU A 58 -22.15 7.58 -13.23
C LEU A 58 -20.92 8.10 -12.45
N GLY A 59 -20.06 7.21 -11.96
CA GLY A 59 -18.91 7.58 -11.14
C GLY A 59 -19.27 8.03 -9.73
N ILE A 60 -20.38 7.52 -9.17
CA ILE A 60 -20.93 7.95 -7.87
C ILE A 60 -21.05 6.78 -6.89
N PRO A 61 -20.94 7.03 -5.57
CA PRO A 61 -21.01 5.97 -4.57
C PRO A 61 -22.42 5.42 -4.38
N ILE A 62 -22.47 4.23 -3.77
CA ILE A 62 -23.71 3.59 -3.29
C ILE A 62 -23.71 3.64 -1.77
N LEU A 63 -24.80 4.08 -1.17
CA LEU A 63 -25.08 4.02 0.26
C LEU A 63 -26.21 3.00 0.54
N PRO A 64 -25.89 1.84 1.12
CA PRO A 64 -26.90 0.92 1.62
C PRO A 64 -27.57 1.47 2.88
N VAL A 65 -28.91 1.46 2.93
CA VAL A 65 -29.71 1.95 4.06
C VAL A 65 -30.73 0.91 4.51
N ASN A 66 -31.23 1.05 5.73
CA ASN A 66 -32.36 0.24 6.18
C ASN A 66 -33.63 0.61 5.37
N PRO A 67 -34.40 -0.39 4.87
CA PRO A 67 -35.62 -0.16 4.08
C PRO A 67 -36.69 0.70 4.74
N ASP A 68 -36.84 0.58 6.06
CA ASP A 68 -38.00 1.05 6.80
C ASP A 68 -37.74 2.42 7.44
N GLU A 69 -36.49 2.72 7.79
CA GLU A 69 -36.08 4.00 8.34
C GLU A 69 -34.58 4.28 8.22
N LEU A 70 -34.22 5.56 8.15
CA LEU A 70 -32.83 5.97 8.26
C LEU A 70 -32.38 5.97 9.73
N ASP A 71 -31.42 5.10 10.06
CA ASP A 71 -30.82 5.06 11.38
C ASP A 71 -29.95 6.30 11.67
N THR A 72 -29.63 6.52 12.95
CA THR A 72 -28.88 7.71 13.39
C THR A 72 -27.50 7.82 12.72
N THR A 73 -26.85 6.69 12.46
CA THR A 73 -25.57 6.63 11.76
C THR A 73 -25.68 7.06 10.30
N THR A 74 -26.70 6.58 9.59
CA THR A 74 -26.97 6.92 8.20
C THR A 74 -27.38 8.38 8.08
N LEU A 75 -28.18 8.89 9.01
CA LEU A 75 -28.54 10.31 9.07
C LEU A 75 -27.32 11.21 9.23
N ALA A 76 -26.39 10.88 10.14
CA ALA A 76 -25.16 11.66 10.32
C ALA A 76 -24.26 11.61 9.07
N GLN A 77 -24.19 10.44 8.41
CA GLN A 77 -23.45 10.29 7.15
C GLN A 77 -24.07 11.14 6.03
N LEU A 78 -25.39 11.13 5.89
CA LEU A 78 -26.12 11.95 4.91
C LEU A 78 -25.96 13.45 5.16
N GLN A 79 -26.03 13.90 6.42
CA GLN A 79 -25.76 15.30 6.79
C GLN A 79 -24.35 15.73 6.40
N SER A 80 -23.37 14.82 6.49
CA SER A 80 -22.01 15.11 6.03
C SER A 80 -21.97 15.32 4.50
N TYR A 81 -22.74 14.53 3.74
CA TYR A 81 -22.83 14.70 2.28
C TYR A 81 -23.50 16.01 1.86
N GLU A 82 -24.54 16.43 2.58
CA GLU A 82 -25.18 17.74 2.38
C GLU A 82 -24.18 18.89 2.52
N GLN A 83 -23.28 18.82 3.51
CA GLN A 83 -22.21 19.82 3.71
C GLN A 83 -21.19 19.86 2.57
N PHE A 84 -21.00 18.74 1.86
CA PHE A 84 -20.18 18.67 0.65
C PHE A 84 -20.92 19.12 -0.62
N GLY A 85 -22.17 19.57 -0.49
CA GLY A 85 -22.97 20.05 -1.60
C GLY A 85 -23.63 18.93 -2.41
N TRP A 86 -23.78 17.74 -1.84
CA TRP A 86 -24.46 16.62 -2.50
C TRP A 86 -25.93 16.68 -2.15
N TYR A 87 -26.77 16.86 -3.17
CA TYR A 87 -28.20 17.04 -2.99
C TYR A 87 -29.02 16.11 -3.89
N LYS A 88 -28.48 15.60 -4.99
CA LYS A 88 -29.22 14.78 -5.94
C LYS A 88 -29.01 13.30 -5.62
N VAL A 89 -30.07 12.63 -5.19
CA VAL A 89 -30.03 11.24 -4.76
C VAL A 89 -30.87 10.37 -5.70
N LEU A 90 -30.29 9.27 -6.14
CA LEU A 90 -30.99 8.22 -6.85
C LEU A 90 -31.32 7.06 -5.90
N VAL A 91 -32.59 6.88 -5.57
CA VAL A 91 -33.07 5.72 -4.82
C VAL A 91 -33.38 4.58 -5.79
N ILE A 92 -32.73 3.43 -5.62
CA ILE A 92 -32.97 2.23 -6.41
C ILE A 92 -33.86 1.26 -5.63
N GLY A 93 -35.01 0.91 -6.21
CA GLY A 93 -36.03 0.06 -5.62
C GLY A 93 -37.39 0.75 -5.50
N ASP A 94 -38.47 -0.04 -5.53
CA ASP A 94 -39.82 0.46 -5.33
C ASP A 94 -40.08 0.79 -3.84
N TYR A 95 -41.32 1.16 -3.50
CA TYR A 95 -41.70 1.48 -2.12
C TYR A 95 -41.73 0.26 -1.18
N LYS A 96 -41.71 -0.97 -1.71
CA LYS A 96 -41.55 -2.20 -0.92
C LYS A 96 -40.07 -2.50 -0.66
N ALA A 97 -39.18 -2.03 -1.52
CA ALA A 97 -37.75 -2.16 -1.35
C ALA A 97 -37.18 -1.11 -0.38
N ILE A 98 -37.58 0.14 -0.54
CA ILE A 98 -37.25 1.25 0.36
C ILE A 98 -38.53 2.05 0.58
N SER A 99 -38.98 2.09 1.82
CA SER A 99 -40.26 2.69 2.23
C SER A 99 -40.39 4.15 1.80
N GLN A 100 -41.64 4.60 1.72
CA GLN A 100 -41.94 6.02 1.50
C GLN A 100 -41.41 6.88 2.66
N LYS A 101 -41.44 6.37 3.90
CA LYS A 101 -40.89 7.05 5.09
C LYS A 101 -39.42 7.41 4.89
N VAL A 102 -38.58 6.49 4.40
CA VAL A 102 -37.17 6.79 4.10
C VAL A 102 -37.03 7.90 3.07
N GLN A 103 -37.83 7.90 2.01
CA GLN A 103 -37.81 8.97 1.01
C GLN A 103 -38.22 10.32 1.59
N GLU A 104 -39.23 10.36 2.45
CA GLU A 104 -39.66 11.58 3.15
C GLU A 104 -38.56 12.09 4.10
N GLN A 105 -37.85 11.19 4.80
CA GLN A 105 -36.70 11.56 5.62
C GLN A 105 -35.57 12.18 4.77
N LEU A 106 -35.26 11.62 3.59
CA LEU A 106 -34.26 12.18 2.67
C LEU A 106 -34.67 13.59 2.18
N ILE A 107 -35.93 13.77 1.79
CA ILE A 107 -36.44 15.08 1.35
C ILE A 107 -36.40 16.08 2.52
N GLY A 108 -36.74 15.65 3.73
CA GLY A 108 -36.66 16.48 4.94
C GLY A 108 -35.25 16.93 5.29
N LEU A 109 -34.22 16.20 4.85
CA LEU A 109 -32.81 16.58 4.93
C LEU A 109 -32.34 17.46 3.76
N GLY A 110 -33.23 17.85 2.83
CA GLY A 110 -32.89 18.73 1.71
C GLY A 110 -32.42 18.01 0.43
N PHE A 111 -32.48 16.68 0.37
CA PHE A 111 -32.13 15.95 -0.84
C PHE A 111 -33.24 16.01 -1.91
N GLN A 112 -32.83 16.17 -3.17
CA GLN A 112 -33.64 15.96 -4.37
C GLN A 112 -33.62 14.47 -4.72
N VAL A 113 -34.72 13.78 -4.46
CA VAL A 113 -34.80 12.33 -4.63
C VAL A 113 -35.46 11.96 -5.96
N THR A 114 -34.72 11.25 -6.82
CA THR A 114 -35.29 10.48 -7.93
C THR A 114 -35.32 9.00 -7.56
N ARG A 115 -36.41 8.31 -7.88
CA ARG A 115 -36.56 6.88 -7.60
C ARG A 115 -36.72 6.07 -8.88
N ILE A 116 -35.92 5.00 -8.99
CA ILE A 116 -36.05 4.01 -10.06
C ILE A 116 -36.21 2.63 -9.43
N GLY A 117 -37.38 2.04 -9.58
CA GLY A 117 -37.69 0.73 -9.02
C GLY A 117 -38.84 0.04 -9.75
N GLY A 118 -38.70 -1.25 -9.98
CA GLY A 118 -39.75 -2.11 -10.50
C GLY A 118 -40.42 -2.92 -9.39
N ALA A 119 -41.54 -3.58 -9.71
CA ALA A 119 -42.25 -4.45 -8.76
C ALA A 119 -41.42 -5.68 -8.38
N THR A 120 -40.44 -6.04 -9.20
CA THR A 120 -39.48 -7.13 -8.97
C THR A 120 -38.06 -6.66 -9.26
N ARG A 121 -37.07 -7.39 -8.73
CA ARG A 121 -35.64 -7.22 -9.06
C ARG A 121 -35.35 -7.26 -10.57
N VAL A 122 -36.11 -8.06 -11.32
CA VAL A 122 -36.04 -8.14 -12.79
C VAL A 122 -36.49 -6.82 -13.38
N ASP A 123 -37.66 -6.32 -12.96
CA ASP A 123 -38.20 -5.06 -13.47
C ASP A 123 -37.35 -3.85 -13.06
N THR A 124 -36.73 -3.86 -11.88
CA THR A 124 -35.76 -2.84 -11.46
C THR A 124 -34.54 -2.83 -12.39
N SER A 125 -33.96 -4.00 -12.70
CA SER A 125 -32.84 -4.09 -13.63
C SER A 125 -33.19 -3.58 -15.03
N VAL A 126 -34.40 -3.89 -15.51
CA VAL A 126 -34.94 -3.40 -16.79
C VAL A 126 -35.05 -1.88 -16.80
N LYS A 127 -35.68 -1.29 -15.77
CA LYS A 127 -35.86 0.18 -15.70
C LYS A 127 -34.52 0.92 -15.66
N LEU A 128 -33.54 0.41 -14.91
CA LEU A 128 -32.22 1.02 -14.87
C LEU A 128 -31.49 0.91 -16.21
N ALA A 129 -31.57 -0.24 -16.87
CA ALA A 129 -30.96 -0.42 -18.19
C ALA A 129 -31.56 0.55 -19.21
N GLU A 130 -32.87 0.74 -19.19
CA GLU A 130 -33.57 1.66 -20.10
C GLU A 130 -33.29 3.13 -19.81
N GLU A 131 -33.23 3.51 -18.53
CA GLU A 131 -32.91 4.87 -18.12
C GLU A 131 -31.49 5.28 -18.54
N PHE A 132 -30.51 4.40 -18.30
CA PHE A 132 -29.09 4.73 -18.46
C PHE A 132 -28.52 4.32 -19.82
N TYR A 133 -29.27 3.59 -20.64
CA TYR A 133 -28.92 3.29 -22.04
C TYR A 133 -30.06 3.67 -23.00
N PRO A 134 -30.49 4.95 -23.04
CA PRO A 134 -31.63 5.40 -23.84
C PRO A 134 -31.38 5.27 -25.35
N ASN A 135 -30.11 5.26 -25.76
CA ASN A 135 -29.67 5.09 -27.15
C ASN A 135 -29.36 3.63 -27.51
N GLY A 136 -29.67 2.70 -26.60
CA GLY A 136 -29.35 1.28 -26.74
C GLY A 136 -27.91 0.93 -26.36
N ALA A 137 -27.59 -0.36 -26.46
CA ALA A 137 -26.29 -0.92 -26.12
C ALA A 137 -25.96 -2.10 -27.04
N LYS A 138 -24.73 -2.17 -27.56
CA LYS A 138 -24.31 -3.26 -28.47
C LYS A 138 -24.32 -4.63 -27.79
N THR A 139 -24.07 -4.65 -26.49
CA THR A 139 -24.02 -5.87 -25.67
C THR A 139 -24.88 -5.69 -24.43
N VAL A 140 -25.64 -6.73 -24.06
CA VAL A 140 -26.36 -6.79 -22.78
C VAL A 140 -25.80 -7.94 -21.96
N ILE A 141 -25.59 -7.69 -20.67
CA ILE A 141 -25.22 -8.74 -19.72
C ILE A 141 -26.49 -9.27 -19.05
N LEU A 142 -26.70 -10.58 -19.10
CA LEU A 142 -27.87 -11.25 -18.54
C LEU A 142 -27.45 -12.24 -17.45
N ALA A 143 -28.11 -12.16 -16.29
CA ALA A 143 -27.91 -13.10 -15.19
C ALA A 143 -29.23 -13.52 -14.54
N SER A 144 -29.21 -14.63 -13.80
CA SER A 144 -30.37 -15.07 -13.04
C SER A 144 -30.59 -14.20 -11.81
N ALA A 145 -31.83 -13.78 -11.62
CA ALA A 145 -32.24 -13.00 -10.47
C ALA A 145 -32.23 -13.79 -9.15
N SER A 146 -32.17 -15.12 -9.25
CA SER A 146 -32.15 -16.04 -8.09
C SER A 146 -30.76 -16.58 -7.76
N ASP A 147 -29.74 -16.29 -8.58
CA ASP A 147 -28.35 -16.72 -8.37
C ASP A 147 -27.46 -15.51 -8.12
N TYR A 148 -27.26 -15.18 -6.85
CA TYR A 148 -26.61 -13.94 -6.42
C TYR A 148 -25.12 -13.95 -6.75
N GLY A 149 -24.47 -15.13 -6.71
CA GLY A 149 -23.06 -15.26 -7.06
C GLY A 149 -22.84 -14.96 -8.54
N SER A 150 -23.67 -15.54 -9.41
CA SER A 150 -23.64 -15.26 -10.84
C SER A 150 -24.05 -13.81 -11.16
N ALA A 151 -25.04 -13.26 -10.47
CA ALA A 151 -25.45 -11.87 -10.63
C ALA A 151 -24.34 -10.88 -10.24
N LEU A 152 -23.58 -11.15 -9.17
CA LEU A 152 -22.44 -10.34 -8.78
C LEU A 152 -21.30 -10.40 -9.81
N ALA A 153 -20.98 -11.60 -10.30
CA ALA A 153 -20.00 -11.77 -11.38
C ALA A 153 -20.45 -11.02 -12.65
N ALA A 154 -21.74 -11.07 -12.95
CA ALA A 154 -22.33 -10.36 -14.08
C ALA A 154 -22.30 -8.85 -13.91
N ALA A 155 -22.58 -8.33 -12.71
CA ALA A 155 -22.45 -6.92 -12.40
C ALA A 155 -21.01 -6.44 -12.61
N ARG A 156 -20.00 -7.22 -12.19
CA ARG A 156 -18.60 -6.87 -12.45
C ARG A 156 -18.29 -6.81 -13.94
N TRP A 157 -18.84 -7.73 -14.73
CA TRP A 157 -18.68 -7.72 -16.19
C TRP A 157 -19.34 -6.47 -16.79
N ALA A 158 -20.59 -6.19 -16.43
CA ALA A 158 -21.33 -5.00 -16.85
C ALA A 158 -20.58 -3.70 -16.50
N MET A 159 -20.03 -3.59 -15.29
CA MET A 159 -19.19 -2.47 -14.85
C MET A 159 -17.91 -2.31 -15.68
N THR A 160 -17.27 -3.43 -16.05
CA THR A 160 -15.95 -3.41 -16.70
C THR A 160 -16.06 -2.95 -18.15
N TYR A 161 -17.14 -3.35 -18.82
CA TYR A 161 -17.35 -3.09 -20.24
C TYR A 161 -18.48 -2.07 -20.51
N GLU A 162 -18.95 -1.39 -19.46
CA GLU A 162 -19.99 -0.34 -19.53
C GLU A 162 -21.20 -0.80 -20.34
N ASN A 163 -21.73 -1.98 -19.99
CA ASN A 163 -22.92 -2.57 -20.62
C ASN A 163 -24.08 -2.65 -19.61
N PRO A 164 -25.33 -2.59 -20.07
CA PRO A 164 -26.50 -2.80 -19.20
C PRO A 164 -26.49 -4.21 -18.59
N LEU A 165 -26.88 -4.28 -17.32
CA LEU A 165 -27.17 -5.52 -16.62
C LEU A 165 -28.68 -5.72 -16.57
N LEU A 166 -29.15 -6.82 -17.16
CA LEU A 166 -30.51 -7.32 -16.98
C LEU A 166 -30.50 -8.58 -16.11
N LEU A 167 -31.52 -8.71 -15.28
CA LEU A 167 -31.82 -9.94 -14.56
C LEU A 167 -32.99 -10.66 -15.22
N THR A 168 -33.02 -11.98 -15.13
CA THR A 168 -34.13 -12.82 -15.57
C THR A 168 -34.52 -13.84 -14.52
N ASN A 169 -35.74 -14.36 -14.57
CA ASN A 169 -36.11 -15.52 -13.77
C ASN A 169 -35.35 -16.76 -14.27
N PRO A 170 -35.05 -17.75 -13.41
CA PRO A 170 -34.20 -18.90 -13.77
C PRO A 170 -34.67 -19.67 -15.00
N ASN A 171 -35.98 -19.82 -15.19
CA ASN A 171 -36.56 -20.68 -16.22
C ASN A 171 -37.44 -19.93 -17.22
N ASN A 172 -37.47 -18.60 -17.16
CA ASN A 172 -38.39 -17.83 -17.96
C ASN A 172 -37.84 -16.43 -18.26
N LEU A 173 -37.76 -16.08 -19.54
CA LEU A 173 -37.46 -14.73 -20.00
C LEU A 173 -38.75 -13.90 -19.96
N SER A 174 -38.88 -13.02 -18.97
CA SER A 174 -40.10 -12.23 -18.81
C SER A 174 -40.34 -11.29 -20.00
N GLN A 175 -41.61 -10.94 -20.23
CA GLN A 175 -41.97 -9.97 -21.26
C GLN A 175 -41.31 -8.59 -21.02
N SER A 176 -41.05 -8.22 -19.75
CA SER A 176 -40.32 -7.00 -19.42
C SER A 176 -38.88 -7.04 -19.95
N VAL A 177 -38.17 -8.16 -19.77
CA VAL A 177 -36.81 -8.33 -20.31
C VAL A 177 -36.82 -8.37 -21.83
N ILE A 178 -37.77 -9.06 -22.46
CA ILE A 178 -37.90 -9.08 -23.94
C ILE A 178 -38.11 -7.67 -24.49
N SER A 179 -38.96 -6.88 -23.84
CA SER A 179 -39.24 -5.50 -24.26
C SER A 179 -38.01 -4.60 -24.06
N ALA A 180 -37.27 -4.81 -22.97
CA ALA A 180 -36.01 -4.12 -22.71
C ALA A 180 -34.97 -4.43 -23.78
N LEU A 181 -34.77 -5.70 -24.13
CA LEU A 181 -33.86 -6.12 -25.20
C LEU A 181 -34.24 -5.48 -26.53
N LYS A 182 -35.54 -5.41 -26.85
CA LYS A 182 -36.01 -4.71 -28.05
C LYS A 182 -35.69 -3.23 -28.03
N ARG A 183 -35.80 -2.54 -26.89
CA ARG A 183 -35.43 -1.11 -26.77
C ARG A 183 -33.94 -0.87 -26.82
N LEU A 184 -33.16 -1.77 -26.19
CA LEU A 184 -31.72 -1.67 -26.11
C LEU A 184 -31.02 -2.04 -27.43
N HIS A 185 -31.72 -2.81 -28.30
CA HIS A 185 -31.23 -3.27 -29.60
C HIS A 185 -29.80 -3.87 -29.57
N PRO A 186 -29.49 -4.82 -28.65
CA PRO A 186 -28.16 -5.43 -28.61
C PRO A 186 -27.93 -6.38 -29.78
N ASN A 187 -26.67 -6.48 -30.21
CA ASN A 187 -26.25 -7.54 -31.12
C ASN A 187 -25.95 -8.83 -30.35
N LEU A 188 -25.38 -8.68 -29.14
CA LEU A 188 -24.91 -9.77 -28.30
C LEU A 188 -25.55 -9.72 -26.91
N VAL A 189 -26.06 -10.86 -26.44
CA VAL A 189 -26.47 -11.07 -25.06
C VAL A 189 -25.50 -12.06 -24.41
N VAL A 190 -24.77 -11.60 -23.40
CA VAL A 190 -23.84 -12.44 -22.64
C VAL A 190 -24.57 -12.99 -21.42
N LEU A 191 -24.78 -14.29 -21.38
CA LEU A 191 -25.37 -14.98 -20.24
C LEU A 191 -24.27 -15.37 -19.27
N ILE A 192 -24.43 -15.06 -17.98
CA ILE A 192 -23.42 -15.35 -16.96
C ILE A 192 -24.00 -16.27 -15.89
N GLY A 193 -23.28 -17.37 -15.64
CA GLY A 193 -23.56 -18.29 -14.55
C GLY A 193 -24.50 -19.44 -14.90
N ALA A 194 -24.71 -20.32 -13.92
CA ALA A 194 -25.46 -21.56 -14.08
C ALA A 194 -26.95 -21.45 -13.66
N GLY A 195 -27.36 -20.36 -13.01
CA GLY A 195 -28.72 -20.16 -12.50
C GLY A 195 -29.81 -19.88 -13.54
N MET A 196 -29.54 -20.05 -14.84
CA MET A 196 -30.49 -19.87 -15.94
C MET A 196 -30.67 -21.19 -16.71
N SER A 197 -31.89 -21.47 -17.17
CA SER A 197 -32.21 -22.62 -18.00
C SER A 197 -31.69 -22.42 -19.43
N LYS A 198 -31.49 -23.54 -20.15
CA LYS A 198 -31.08 -23.50 -21.55
C LYS A 198 -32.16 -22.89 -22.46
N ASP A 199 -33.42 -23.01 -22.05
CA ASP A 199 -34.56 -22.45 -22.79
C ASP A 199 -34.46 -20.93 -22.93
N ILE A 200 -33.90 -20.22 -21.93
CA ILE A 200 -33.66 -18.79 -22.02
C ILE A 200 -32.70 -18.47 -23.17
N GLN A 201 -31.60 -19.22 -23.30
CA GLN A 201 -30.66 -19.03 -24.39
C GLN A 201 -31.33 -19.31 -25.75
N THR A 202 -32.11 -20.39 -25.85
CA THR A 202 -32.85 -20.73 -27.07
C THR A 202 -33.83 -19.62 -27.45
N GLN A 203 -34.62 -19.11 -26.51
CA GLN A 203 -35.55 -18.00 -26.74
C GLN A 203 -34.84 -16.73 -27.23
N LEU A 204 -33.67 -16.39 -26.68
CA LEU A 204 -32.88 -15.26 -27.15
C LEU A 204 -32.38 -15.44 -28.59
N GLN A 205 -31.97 -16.65 -28.96
CA GLN A 205 -31.54 -16.97 -30.32
C GLN A 205 -32.71 -16.93 -31.31
N GLU A 206 -33.88 -17.45 -30.94
CA GLU A 206 -35.11 -17.37 -31.74
C GLU A 206 -35.56 -15.92 -31.96
N LEU A 207 -35.33 -15.04 -30.99
CA LEU A 207 -35.56 -13.60 -31.11
C LEU A 207 -34.50 -12.88 -31.98
N GLY A 208 -33.46 -13.59 -32.45
CA GLY A 208 -32.46 -13.09 -33.38
C GLY A 208 -31.20 -12.51 -32.74
N TYR A 209 -31.00 -12.67 -31.43
CA TYR A 209 -29.81 -12.19 -30.73
C TYR A 209 -28.65 -13.18 -30.81
N GLN A 210 -27.42 -12.69 -30.95
CA GLN A 210 -26.25 -13.53 -30.69
C GLN A 210 -26.14 -13.76 -29.18
N THR A 211 -25.81 -14.99 -28.78
CA THR A 211 -25.67 -15.32 -27.36
C THR A 211 -24.29 -15.88 -27.08
N TYR A 212 -23.66 -15.45 -25.99
CA TYR A 212 -22.47 -16.09 -25.45
C TYR A 212 -22.70 -16.45 -23.99
N TRP A 213 -22.64 -17.74 -23.67
CA TRP A 213 -22.93 -18.20 -22.31
C TRP A 213 -21.64 -18.54 -21.58
N VAL A 214 -21.31 -17.70 -20.60
CA VAL A 214 -20.23 -17.94 -19.65
C VAL A 214 -20.77 -18.86 -18.56
N LYS A 215 -20.78 -20.15 -18.89
CA LYS A 215 -21.15 -21.23 -17.98
C LYS A 215 -19.99 -22.20 -17.94
N GLU A 216 -19.08 -22.01 -16.99
CA GLU A 216 -18.05 -23.01 -16.76
C GLU A 216 -17.87 -23.24 -15.27
N SER A 217 -18.13 -24.48 -14.87
CA SER A 217 -17.19 -25.20 -14.04
C SER A 217 -15.80 -24.96 -14.64
N ILE A 218 -15.10 -23.95 -14.15
CA ILE A 218 -13.66 -23.90 -14.30
C ILE A 218 -13.22 -25.18 -13.61
N THR A 219 -12.85 -26.21 -14.37
CA THR A 219 -11.98 -27.23 -13.81
C THR A 219 -10.69 -26.49 -13.53
N ILE A 220 -10.60 -25.91 -12.34
CA ILE A 220 -9.36 -25.33 -11.86
C ILE A 220 -8.48 -26.55 -11.67
N THR A 221 -7.76 -26.96 -12.73
CA THR A 221 -6.51 -27.66 -12.58
C THR A 221 -5.61 -26.65 -11.89
N VAL A 222 -5.73 -26.56 -10.57
CA VAL A 222 -4.69 -25.99 -9.75
C VAL A 222 -3.53 -26.92 -10.03
N SER A 223 -2.64 -26.54 -10.96
CA SER A 223 -1.34 -27.15 -11.06
C SER A 223 -0.80 -27.12 -9.64
N SER A 224 -0.68 -28.29 -9.01
CA SER A 224 -0.12 -28.39 -7.66
C SER A 224 1.12 -27.51 -7.64
N PRO A 225 1.27 -26.61 -6.64
CA PRO A 225 2.37 -25.67 -6.63
C PRO A 225 3.65 -26.44 -6.91
N THR A 226 4.36 -26.06 -7.97
CA THR A 226 5.63 -26.68 -8.31
C THR A 226 6.48 -26.56 -7.05
N PRO A 227 6.93 -27.69 -6.44
CA PRO A 227 7.80 -27.60 -5.29
C PRO A 227 8.96 -26.68 -5.66
N PRO A 228 9.34 -25.72 -4.80
CA PRO A 228 10.46 -24.84 -5.10
C PRO A 228 11.64 -25.72 -5.49
N ALA A 229 12.30 -25.38 -6.60
CA ALA A 229 13.48 -26.10 -7.05
C ALA A 229 14.44 -26.23 -5.87
N LYS A 230 14.89 -27.46 -5.56
CA LYS A 230 15.80 -27.69 -4.43
C LYS A 230 16.99 -26.75 -4.59
N THR A 231 17.20 -25.88 -3.60
CA THR A 231 18.35 -24.99 -3.58
C THR A 231 19.61 -25.84 -3.61
N ASP A 232 20.48 -25.58 -4.57
CA ASP A 232 21.79 -26.21 -4.63
C ASP A 232 22.68 -25.61 -3.53
N TRP A 233 22.70 -26.29 -2.39
CA TRP A 233 23.48 -25.89 -1.23
C TRP A 233 24.99 -25.85 -1.51
N THR A 234 25.49 -26.53 -2.56
CA THR A 234 26.92 -26.53 -2.88
C THR A 234 27.39 -25.14 -3.33
N LEU A 235 26.60 -24.45 -4.16
CA LEU A 235 26.88 -23.08 -4.60
C LEU A 235 26.83 -22.09 -3.43
N VAL A 236 25.84 -22.24 -2.55
CA VAL A 236 25.68 -21.36 -1.38
C VAL A 236 26.85 -21.54 -0.41
N ILE A 237 27.20 -22.78 -0.09
CA ILE A 237 28.33 -23.09 0.79
C ILE A 237 29.64 -22.61 0.15
N GLY A 238 29.82 -22.82 -1.16
CA GLY A 238 30.98 -22.32 -1.90
C GLY A 238 31.13 -20.80 -1.82
N ALA A 239 30.05 -20.04 -1.98
CA ALA A 239 30.06 -18.58 -1.87
C ALA A 239 30.38 -18.09 -0.44
N VAL A 240 29.86 -18.78 0.58
CA VAL A 240 30.17 -18.48 2.00
C VAL A 240 31.64 -18.74 2.30
N ILE A 241 32.19 -19.86 1.82
CA ILE A 241 33.61 -20.18 2.01
C ILE A 241 34.49 -19.16 1.30
N LEU A 242 34.16 -18.78 0.06
CA LEU A 242 34.90 -17.78 -0.71
C LEU A 242 34.90 -16.40 -0.03
N THR A 243 33.75 -15.96 0.48
CA THR A 243 33.64 -14.68 1.18
C THR A 243 34.43 -14.68 2.48
N LEU A 244 34.40 -15.76 3.27
CA LEU A 244 35.22 -15.91 4.47
C LEU A 244 36.73 -15.94 4.13
N ALA A 245 37.11 -16.63 3.05
CA ALA A 245 38.49 -16.70 2.59
C ALA A 245 39.07 -15.34 2.17
N VAL A 246 38.24 -14.37 1.76
CA VAL A 246 38.68 -12.99 1.46
C VAL A 246 38.59 -12.08 2.69
N ALA A 247 37.50 -12.18 3.46
CA ALA A 247 37.24 -11.28 4.58
C ALA A 247 38.23 -11.49 5.73
N ILE A 248 38.61 -12.73 6.05
CA ILE A 248 39.49 -13.04 7.18
C ILE A 248 40.92 -12.49 6.93
N PRO A 249 41.59 -12.75 5.79
CA PRO A 249 42.90 -12.18 5.52
C PRO A 249 42.89 -10.67 5.44
N ALA A 250 41.87 -10.07 4.83
CA ALA A 250 41.72 -8.61 4.78
C ALA A 250 41.60 -8.02 6.19
N SER A 251 40.75 -8.59 7.04
CA SER A 251 40.59 -8.18 8.44
C SER A 251 41.90 -8.28 9.22
N LEU A 252 42.62 -9.40 9.10
CA LEU A 252 43.92 -9.61 9.73
C LEU A 252 44.98 -8.61 9.24
N TYR A 253 45.01 -8.31 7.94
CA TYR A 253 45.91 -7.30 7.37
C TYR A 253 45.66 -5.91 7.96
N TYR A 254 44.40 -5.48 8.02
CA TYR A 254 44.05 -4.19 8.61
C TYR A 254 44.31 -4.13 10.12
N ALA A 255 44.07 -5.24 10.85
CA ALA A 255 44.41 -5.35 12.27
C ALA A 255 45.92 -5.19 12.50
N LYS A 256 46.76 -5.88 11.72
CA LYS A 256 48.23 -5.75 11.80
C LYS A 256 48.70 -4.34 11.47
N LYS A 257 48.13 -3.71 10.43
CA LYS A 257 48.46 -2.32 10.04
C LYS A 257 48.13 -1.33 11.15
N LYS A 258 46.99 -1.48 11.83
CA LYS A 258 46.58 -0.63 12.96
C LYS A 258 47.53 -0.81 14.16
N TRP A 259 47.97 -2.03 14.43
CA TRP A 259 48.87 -2.33 15.55
C TRP A 259 50.28 -1.73 15.37
N SER A 260 50.80 -1.73 14.14
CA SER A 260 52.11 -1.14 13.83
C SER A 260 52.14 0.39 13.94
N ALA A 261 51.00 1.08 13.83
CA ALA A 261 50.92 2.54 13.90
C ALA A 261 50.95 3.09 15.34
N ASN A 262 50.84 2.23 16.36
CA ASN A 262 50.77 2.60 17.77
C ASN A 262 52.13 2.58 18.50
N LYS A 263 53.24 2.37 17.78
CA LYS A 263 54.60 2.39 18.36
C LYS A 263 55.35 3.64 17.90
N VAL A 264 55.94 4.40 18.82
CA VAL A 264 56.69 5.63 18.52
C VAL A 264 58.10 5.55 19.10
N PRO A 265 59.18 5.80 18.31
CA PRO A 265 60.55 5.86 18.82
C PRO A 265 60.76 7.09 19.71
N ILE A 266 61.51 6.92 20.82
CA ILE A 266 61.70 7.99 21.81
C ILE A 266 62.60 9.15 21.31
N GLU A 267 63.32 8.95 20.20
CA GLU A 267 64.21 9.95 19.60
C GLU A 267 63.47 11.15 18.99
N VAL A 268 62.16 11.01 18.73
CA VAL A 268 61.31 12.11 18.25
C VAL A 268 60.99 13.13 19.35
N LEU A 269 61.35 12.81 20.61
CA LEU A 269 61.15 13.68 21.77
C LEU A 269 62.38 14.54 22.04
N THR A 270 62.12 15.78 22.44
CA THR A 270 63.15 16.67 23.00
C THR A 270 63.68 16.10 24.31
N GLU A 271 64.88 16.52 24.71
CA GLU A 271 65.55 16.01 25.91
C GLU A 271 64.69 16.15 27.19
N LYS A 272 63.99 17.28 27.34
CA LYS A 272 63.08 17.52 28.48
C LYS A 272 61.82 16.65 28.42
N GLU A 273 61.23 16.47 27.24
CA GLU A 273 60.07 15.59 27.03
C GLU A 273 60.43 14.13 27.33
N ARG A 274 61.63 13.69 26.95
CA ARG A 274 62.13 12.34 27.21
C ARG A 274 62.22 12.04 28.70
N ILE A 275 62.73 12.98 29.50
CA ILE A 275 62.83 12.83 30.95
C ILE A 275 61.44 12.70 31.58
N VAL A 276 60.49 13.54 31.17
CA VAL A 276 59.11 13.46 31.68
C VAL A 276 58.44 12.15 31.27
N VAL A 277 58.58 11.74 30.01
CA VAL A 277 58.03 10.47 29.52
C VAL A 277 58.65 9.27 30.22
N LYS A 278 59.96 9.28 30.47
CA LYS A 278 60.66 8.23 31.21
C LYS A 278 60.15 8.13 32.64
N ALA A 279 59.95 9.26 33.32
CA ALA A 279 59.36 9.27 34.67
C ALA A 279 57.94 8.69 34.70
N ILE A 280 57.14 8.92 33.65
CA ILE A 280 55.80 8.32 33.51
C ILE A 280 55.91 6.80 33.26
N LEU A 281 56.85 6.37 32.41
CA LEU A 281 57.11 4.93 32.13
C LEU A 281 57.57 4.18 33.39
N ASP A 282 58.50 4.75 34.15
CA ASP A 282 59.04 4.14 35.38
C ASP A 282 57.95 3.94 36.46
N LYS A 283 56.85 4.72 36.37
CA LYS A 283 55.65 4.57 37.22
C LYS A 283 54.56 3.68 36.60
N GLY A 284 54.88 2.92 35.55
CA GLY A 284 53.94 1.99 34.91
C GLY A 284 53.03 2.64 33.86
N GLY A 285 53.43 3.79 33.31
CA GLY A 285 52.76 4.45 32.19
C GLY A 285 51.57 5.35 32.57
N THR A 286 51.25 5.49 33.86
CA THR A 286 50.23 6.40 34.38
C THR A 286 50.71 7.04 35.69
N VAL A 287 50.66 8.37 35.80
CA VAL A 287 51.10 9.10 37.01
C VAL A 287 50.27 10.37 37.23
N LYS A 288 50.13 10.83 38.47
CA LYS A 288 49.49 12.11 38.76
C LYS A 288 50.42 13.26 38.36
N GLN A 289 49.87 14.28 37.71
CA GLN A 289 50.63 15.43 37.22
C GLN A 289 51.33 16.21 38.35
N GLU A 290 50.79 16.16 39.56
CA GLU A 290 51.37 16.80 40.74
C GLU A 290 52.65 16.15 41.26
N GLU A 291 52.87 14.87 40.93
CA GLU A 291 54.05 14.08 41.35
C GLU A 291 55.24 14.25 40.38
N LEU A 292 54.96 14.61 39.13
CA LEU A 292 55.97 14.77 38.07
C LEU A 292 57.07 15.81 38.36
N PRO A 293 56.79 16.97 39.01
CA PRO A 293 57.84 17.92 39.41
C PRO A 293 58.92 17.30 40.30
N GLU A 294 58.52 16.43 41.24
CA GLU A 294 59.47 15.76 42.16
C GLU A 294 60.29 14.69 41.43
N LEU A 295 59.66 13.94 40.52
CA LEU A 295 60.31 12.87 39.77
C LEU A 295 61.28 13.37 38.68
N THR A 296 61.07 14.57 38.17
CA THR A 296 61.84 15.12 37.03
C THR A 296 62.73 16.31 37.40
N GLY A 297 62.51 16.90 38.58
CA GLY A 297 63.19 18.13 39.03
C GLY A 297 62.71 19.43 38.35
N TYR A 298 61.66 19.37 37.52
CA TYR A 298 61.14 20.54 36.82
C TYR A 298 60.02 21.26 37.58
N SER A 299 59.91 22.58 37.39
CA SER A 299 58.83 23.37 38.00
C SER A 299 57.44 22.97 37.45
N ARG A 300 56.39 23.12 38.28
CA ARG A 300 54.99 22.83 37.90
C ARG A 300 54.55 23.48 36.57
N PRO A 301 54.87 24.77 36.28
CA PRO A 301 54.53 25.37 34.98
C PRO A 301 55.24 24.69 33.80
N THR A 302 56.49 24.27 33.99
CA THR A 302 57.28 23.57 32.96
C THR A 302 56.69 22.20 32.65
N ILE A 303 56.32 21.44 33.69
CA ILE A 303 55.62 20.15 33.53
C ILE A 303 54.29 20.32 32.79
N SER A 304 53.50 21.32 33.17
CA SER A 304 52.23 21.60 32.48
C SER A 304 52.43 21.89 30.99
N ARG A 305 53.46 22.67 30.64
CA ARG A 305 53.81 22.96 29.24
C ARG A 305 54.28 21.72 28.48
N ILE A 306 55.15 20.90 29.08
CA ILE A 306 55.64 19.66 28.46
C ILE A 306 54.49 18.68 28.21
N ILE A 307 53.59 18.51 29.17
CA ILE A 307 52.42 17.62 29.01
C ILE A 307 51.51 18.10 27.89
N GLN A 308 51.30 19.41 27.74
CA GLN A 308 50.52 19.96 26.63
C GLN A 308 51.15 19.64 25.26
N GLU A 309 52.47 19.73 25.13
CA GLU A 309 53.17 19.36 23.90
C GLU A 309 53.11 17.84 23.63
N LEU A 310 53.25 17.00 24.67
CA LEU A 310 53.12 15.55 24.55
C LEU A 310 51.69 15.11 24.18
N GLU A 311 50.68 15.81 24.69
CA GLU A 311 49.26 15.60 24.31
C GLU A 311 49.01 16.05 22.87
N LYS A 312 49.58 17.18 22.44
CA LYS A 312 49.51 17.63 21.05
C LYS A 312 50.16 16.64 20.09
N LYS A 313 51.23 15.96 20.52
CA LYS A 313 51.87 14.85 19.80
C LYS A 313 51.10 13.52 19.92
N GLN A 314 49.97 13.49 20.62
CA GLN A 314 49.14 12.32 20.89
C GLN A 314 49.91 11.15 21.53
N LEU A 315 50.85 11.47 22.41
CA LEU A 315 51.65 10.48 23.15
C LEU A 315 51.14 10.27 24.57
N VAL A 316 50.40 11.26 25.07
CA VAL A 316 49.87 11.30 26.41
C VAL A 316 48.43 11.79 26.36
N GLU A 317 47.58 11.23 27.19
CA GLU A 317 46.25 11.75 27.51
C GLU A 317 46.19 12.11 28.99
N ARG A 318 45.44 13.17 29.30
CA ARG A 318 45.24 13.63 30.66
C ARG A 318 43.77 13.56 31.04
N GLU A 319 43.50 12.92 32.17
CA GLU A 319 42.17 12.76 32.73
C GLU A 319 42.10 13.53 34.06
N LYS A 320 41.07 14.37 34.22
CA LYS A 320 40.92 15.17 35.44
C LYS A 320 40.39 14.29 36.56
N VAL A 321 41.17 14.14 37.64
CA VAL A 321 40.77 13.36 38.82
C VAL A 321 40.90 14.24 40.06
N GLY A 322 39.76 14.69 40.57
CA GLY A 322 39.70 15.62 41.70
C GLY A 322 40.30 16.99 41.37
N LYS A 323 41.30 17.41 42.14
CA LYS A 323 42.00 18.71 41.98
C LYS A 323 43.24 18.63 41.07
N THR A 324 43.60 17.44 40.58
CA THR A 324 44.79 17.21 39.74
C THR A 324 44.43 16.45 38.46
N PHE A 325 45.40 16.26 37.58
CA PHE A 325 45.25 15.45 36.37
C PHE A 325 46.06 14.17 36.52
N ILE A 326 45.50 13.05 36.08
CA ILE A 326 46.25 11.82 35.84
C ILE A 326 46.70 11.84 34.38
N VAL A 327 47.98 11.56 34.18
CA VAL A 327 48.67 11.62 32.90
C VAL A 327 49.02 10.19 32.50
N ARG A 328 48.50 9.73 31.35
CA ARG A 328 48.67 8.36 30.85
C ARG A 328 49.30 8.37 29.47
N LEU A 329 50.24 7.46 29.23
CA LEU A 329 50.80 7.24 27.89
C LEU A 329 49.77 6.52 27.00
N THR A 330 49.52 7.07 25.82
CA THR A 330 48.54 6.52 24.86
C THR A 330 49.16 5.59 23.83
N LYS A 331 50.48 5.64 23.66
CA LYS A 331 51.23 4.82 22.72
C LYS A 331 52.37 4.09 23.41
N GLU A 332 52.72 2.92 22.89
CA GLU A 332 53.86 2.15 23.38
C GLU A 332 55.15 2.83 22.87
N ILE A 333 56.00 3.25 23.80
CA ILE A 333 57.25 3.94 23.47
C ILE A 333 58.38 2.90 23.50
N ILE A 334 59.05 2.72 22.37
CA ILE A 334 60.16 1.78 22.26
C ILE A 334 61.43 2.49 22.70
N MET A 335 62.06 1.99 23.77
CA MET A 335 63.42 2.37 24.16
C MET A 335 64.39 1.50 23.37
N ARG A 336 65.33 2.08 22.63
CA ARG A 336 66.55 1.34 22.27
C ARG A 336 67.50 1.43 23.46
N GLU A 337 67.97 0.28 23.93
CA GLU A 337 69.07 0.18 24.91
C GLU A 337 70.37 0.76 24.35
#